data_AF-A0A4R5FQL3-F1
#
_entry.id   AF-A0A4R5FQL3-F1
#
_cell.length_a   1.000
_cell.length_b   1.000
_cell.length_c   1.000
_cell.angle_alpha   90.00
_cell.angle_beta   90.00
_cell.angle_gamma   90.00
#
_symmetry.space_group_name_H-M   'P 1'
#
loop_
_entity.id
_entity.type
_entity.pdbx_description
1 polymer ?
#
loop_
_entity_poly.entity_id
_entity_poly.type
_entity_poly.pdbx_seq_one_letter_code
_entity_poly.pdbx_strand_id
1 'polypeptide(L)'
;MKKNKLIVSLSLVVTVLFSMLFQSFHTYEHLEKQLSQKQCHHKYNVTGTEITHQHHKLDHCYVCEFAFGSYITPKDFSYQLYSSIEEIPYFFSAAETVISFSGSLYSLRGPPVNSLS
;
A
#
# COMPACT_ATOMS: atom_id res chain seq x y z
N MET A 1 25.97 -19.40 7.39
CA MET A 1 25.26 -19.69 6.11
C MET A 1 23.80 -19.22 6.08
N LYS A 2 22.98 -19.47 7.11
CA LYS A 2 21.55 -19.07 7.14
C LYS A 2 21.34 -17.53 7.12
N LYS A 3 22.17 -16.77 7.85
CA LYS A 3 22.14 -15.30 7.89
C LYS A 3 22.48 -14.66 6.54
N ASN A 4 23.48 -15.19 5.84
CA ASN A 4 23.87 -14.68 4.51
C ASN A 4 22.77 -14.90 3.47
N LYS A 5 22.09 -16.06 3.52
CA LYS A 5 20.92 -16.33 2.67
C LYS A 5 19.75 -15.38 2.96
N LEU A 6 19.53 -15.04 4.24
CA LEU A 6 18.53 -14.07 4.65
C LEU A 6 18.83 -12.65 4.10
N ILE A 7 20.09 -12.20 4.18
CA ILE A 7 20.50 -10.90 3.65
C ILE A 7 20.32 -10.85 2.13
N VAL A 8 20.71 -11.89 1.41
CA VAL A 8 20.52 -11.96 -0.04
C VAL A 8 19.02 -11.95 -0.41
N SER A 9 18.21 -12.73 0.31
CA SER A 9 16.75 -12.75 0.10
C SER A 9 16.12 -11.38 0.36
N LEU A 10 16.50 -10.72 1.45
CA LEU A 10 16.00 -9.39 1.80
C LEU A 10 16.44 -8.36 0.75
N SER A 11 17.71 -8.39 0.35
CA SER A 11 18.24 -7.51 -0.69
C SER A 11 17.45 -7.68 -1.99
N LEU A 12 17.15 -8.92 -2.39
CA LEU A 12 16.40 -9.17 -3.62
C LEU A 12 14.97 -8.62 -3.56
N VAL A 13 14.28 -8.80 -2.42
CA VAL A 13 12.95 -8.21 -2.21
C VAL A 13 12.99 -6.69 -2.27
N VAL A 14 13.98 -6.07 -1.62
CA VAL A 14 14.16 -4.61 -1.61
C VAL A 14 14.46 -4.10 -3.02
N THR A 15 15.33 -4.78 -3.79
CA THR A 15 15.65 -4.40 -5.16
C THR A 15 14.43 -4.45 -6.06
N VAL A 16 13.62 -5.53 -5.99
CA VAL A 16 12.40 -5.65 -6.79
C VAL A 16 11.41 -4.54 -6.46
N LEU A 17 11.17 -4.30 -5.16
CA LEU A 17 10.28 -3.22 -4.72
C LEU A 17 10.78 -1.84 -5.17
N PHE A 18 12.08 -1.58 -5.03
CA PHE A 18 12.69 -0.33 -5.47
C PHE A 18 12.54 -0.14 -6.98
N SER A 19 12.78 -1.17 -7.80
CA SER A 19 12.59 -1.10 -9.25
C SER A 19 11.15 -0.78 -9.64
N MET A 20 10.16 -1.42 -9.00
CA MET A 20 8.74 -1.16 -9.25
C MET A 20 8.33 0.26 -8.86
N LEU A 21 8.74 0.72 -7.68
CA LEU A 21 8.43 2.08 -7.21
C LEU A 21 9.08 3.14 -8.08
N PHE A 22 10.37 2.97 -8.41
CA PHE A 22 11.12 3.94 -9.20
C PHE A 22 10.52 4.10 -10.61
N GLN A 23 10.17 3.00 -11.27
CA GLN A 23 9.47 3.02 -12.57
C GLN A 23 8.09 3.71 -12.47
N SER A 24 7.36 3.48 -11.38
CA SER A 24 6.06 4.10 -11.13
C SER A 24 6.16 5.62 -10.96
N PHE A 25 7.15 6.09 -10.19
CA PHE A 25 7.39 7.52 -9.98
C PHE A 25 7.84 8.24 -11.27
N HIS A 26 8.78 7.66 -12.02
CA HIS A 26 9.22 8.27 -13.29
C HIS A 26 8.11 8.36 -14.32
N THR A 27 7.18 7.39 -14.32
CA THR A 27 6.02 7.43 -15.22
C THR A 27 5.12 8.63 -14.94
N TYR A 28 5.03 9.10 -13.69
CA TYR A 28 4.22 10.28 -13.35
C TYR A 28 4.73 11.55 -14.03
N GLU A 29 6.05 11.78 -14.02
CA GLU A 29 6.65 12.94 -14.71
C GLU A 29 6.38 12.91 -16.22
N HIS A 30 6.47 11.72 -16.82
CA HIS A 30 6.16 11.56 -18.24
C HIS A 30 4.66 11.76 -18.53
N LEU A 31 3.79 11.27 -17.67
CA LEU A 31 2.34 11.42 -17.77
C LEU A 31 1.92 12.89 -17.61
N GLU A 32 2.50 13.62 -16.67
CA GLU A 32 2.30 15.06 -16.51
C GLU A 32 2.70 15.83 -17.78
N LYS A 33 3.88 15.53 -18.34
CA LYS A 33 4.35 16.14 -19.60
C LYS A 33 3.41 15.85 -20.77
N GLN A 34 2.88 14.63 -20.86
CA GLN A 34 1.92 14.25 -21.91
C GLN A 34 0.56 14.96 -21.74
N LEU A 35 0.05 15.06 -20.50
CA LEU A 35 -1.19 15.79 -20.21
C LEU A 35 -1.06 17.30 -20.41
N SER A 36 0.13 17.86 -20.13
CA SER A 36 0.45 19.27 -20.36
C SER A 36 0.69 19.59 -21.84
N GLN A 37 0.98 18.58 -22.67
CA GLN A 37 1.13 18.77 -24.11
C GLN A 37 -0.20 19.23 -24.72
N LYS A 38 -0.16 20.36 -25.43
CA LYS A 38 -1.35 20.98 -26.02
C LYS A 38 -2.08 19.99 -26.93
N GLN A 39 -3.35 19.75 -26.64
CA GLN A 39 -4.25 18.99 -27.52
C GLN A 39 -4.37 19.73 -28.87
N CYS A 40 -3.78 19.17 -29.92
CA CYS A 40 -3.81 19.78 -31.24
C CYS A 40 -5.14 19.46 -31.94
N HIS A 41 -5.94 20.49 -32.23
CA HIS A 41 -7.12 20.37 -33.08
C HIS A 41 -6.70 20.55 -34.56
N HIS A 42 -6.52 19.46 -35.28
CA HIS A 42 -6.21 19.53 -36.73
C HIS A 42 -7.50 19.64 -37.54
N LYS A 43 -7.55 20.61 -38.47
CA LYS A 43 -8.47 20.57 -39.60
C LYS A 43 -7.85 19.67 -40.66
N TYR A 44 -8.42 18.50 -40.90
CA TYR A 44 -7.96 17.58 -41.93
C TYR A 44 -8.13 18.23 -43.32
N ASN A 45 -7.03 18.39 -44.05
CA ASN A 45 -7.09 18.77 -45.45
C ASN A 45 -7.35 17.52 -46.31
N VAL A 46 -8.33 17.58 -47.21
CA VAL A 46 -8.87 16.41 -47.93
C VAL A 46 -7.99 15.98 -49.11
N THR A 47 -6.99 16.79 -49.49
CA THR A 47 -6.25 16.66 -50.75
C THR A 47 -4.76 16.36 -50.61
N GLY A 48 -4.21 16.27 -49.39
CA GLY A 48 -2.79 16.02 -49.17
C GLY A 48 -2.53 15.19 -47.93
N THR A 49 -1.65 14.20 -48.05
CA THR A 49 -1.10 13.47 -46.89
C THR A 49 -0.20 14.39 -46.09
N GLU A 50 -0.73 14.98 -45.02
CA GLU A 50 0.05 15.75 -44.05
C GLU A 50 0.63 14.79 -43.00
N ILE A 51 1.93 14.91 -42.71
CA ILE A 51 2.55 14.21 -41.59
C ILE A 51 2.05 14.90 -40.31
N THR A 52 0.96 14.40 -39.73
CA THR A 52 0.48 14.84 -38.43
C THR A 52 1.19 14.04 -37.33
N HIS A 53 1.35 14.65 -36.16
CA HIS A 53 1.90 13.92 -35.00
C HIS A 53 0.93 12.80 -34.62
N GLN A 54 1.49 11.65 -34.25
CA GLN A 54 0.72 10.51 -33.79
C GLN A 54 0.30 10.73 -32.34
N HIS A 55 -1.01 10.77 -32.06
CA HIS A 55 -1.53 10.71 -30.69
C HIS A 55 -1.17 9.34 -30.12
N HIS A 56 -0.02 9.23 -29.46
CA HIS A 56 0.27 8.05 -28.66
C HIS A 56 -0.71 8.04 -27.49
N LYS A 57 -1.32 6.88 -27.22
CA LYS A 57 -2.23 6.69 -26.09
C LYS A 57 -1.53 7.14 -24.81
N LEU A 58 -2.19 8.04 -24.07
CA LEU A 58 -1.78 8.54 -22.75
C LEU A 58 -1.56 7.42 -21.71
N ASP A 59 -2.03 6.21 -22.01
CA ASP A 59 -2.06 5.07 -21.12
C ASP A 59 -0.74 4.29 -21.04
N HIS A 60 0.24 4.58 -21.91
CA HIS A 60 1.49 3.81 -22.00
C HIS A 60 2.73 4.68 -22.23
N CYS A 61 3.68 4.61 -21.30
CA CYS A 61 5.00 5.23 -21.46
C CYS A 61 5.99 4.23 -22.06
N TYR A 62 6.32 4.37 -23.34
CA TYR A 62 7.28 3.51 -24.06
C TYR A 62 8.74 3.66 -23.57
N VAL A 63 9.03 4.63 -22.71
CA VAL A 63 10.35 4.78 -22.05
C VAL A 63 10.42 3.96 -20.77
N CYS A 64 9.30 3.88 -20.03
CA CYS A 64 9.23 3.18 -18.76
C CYS A 64 8.68 1.75 -18.90
N GLU A 65 8.12 1.38 -20.06
CA GLU A 65 7.35 0.15 -20.33
C GLU A 65 6.26 -0.14 -19.27
N PHE A 66 5.88 0.89 -18.51
CA PHE A 66 4.98 0.79 -17.37
C PHE A 66 3.57 1.19 -17.80
N ALA A 67 2.59 0.37 -17.42
CA ALA A 67 1.17 0.66 -17.57
C ALA A 67 0.48 0.34 -16.24
N PHE A 68 -0.39 1.24 -15.75
CA PHE A 68 -1.12 1.10 -14.48
C PHE A 68 -2.14 -0.08 -14.45
N GLY A 69 -2.10 -0.98 -15.43
CA GLY A 69 -3.02 -2.10 -15.59
C GLY A 69 -2.42 -3.30 -16.31
N SER A 70 -1.09 -3.51 -16.26
CA SER A 70 -0.41 -4.65 -16.90
C SER A 70 -0.66 -6.01 -16.21
N TYR A 71 -1.81 -6.21 -15.57
CA TYR A 71 -2.21 -7.51 -15.06
C TYR A 71 -2.91 -8.29 -16.17
N ILE A 72 -2.54 -9.56 -16.31
CA ILE A 72 -3.27 -10.49 -17.19
C ILE A 72 -4.53 -10.88 -16.42
N THR A 73 -5.67 -10.31 -16.78
CA THR A 73 -6.96 -10.74 -16.25
C THR A 73 -7.17 -12.20 -16.67
N PRO A 74 -7.36 -13.14 -15.73
CA PRO A 74 -7.71 -14.50 -16.10
C PRO A 74 -9.06 -14.48 -16.83
N LYS A 75 -9.18 -15.27 -17.90
CA LYS A 75 -10.44 -15.42 -18.64
C LYS A 75 -11.59 -15.82 -17.72
N ASP A 76 -11.28 -16.67 -16.74
CA ASP A 76 -12.20 -17.13 -15.71
C ASP A 76 -11.57 -16.84 -14.33
N PHE A 77 -12.18 -15.95 -13.56
CA PHE A 77 -11.78 -15.65 -12.19
C PHE A 77 -12.63 -16.47 -11.22
N SER A 78 -12.03 -17.46 -10.56
CA SER A 78 -12.67 -18.22 -9.49
C SER A 78 -11.83 -18.14 -8.22
N TYR A 79 -12.43 -17.73 -7.10
CA TYR A 79 -11.82 -17.84 -5.79
C TYR A 79 -12.76 -18.62 -4.87
N GLN A 80 -12.20 -19.48 -4.03
CA GLN A 80 -12.94 -20.19 -2.98
C GLN A 80 -12.42 -19.72 -1.63
N LEU A 81 -13.23 -18.94 -0.92
CA LEU A 81 -12.91 -18.48 0.42
C LEU A 81 -13.18 -19.63 1.40
N TYR A 82 -12.11 -20.27 1.88
CA TYR A 82 -12.21 -21.23 2.98
C TYR A 82 -12.21 -20.48 4.30
N SER A 83 -13.41 -20.17 4.80
CA SER A 83 -13.64 -19.67 6.15
C SER A 83 -13.72 -20.86 7.10
N SER A 84 -12.57 -21.37 7.56
CA SER A 84 -12.54 -22.28 8.72
C SER A 84 -12.39 -21.44 9.98
N ILE A 85 -13.48 -20.78 10.38
CA ILE A 85 -13.56 -20.20 11.73
C ILE A 85 -13.92 -21.35 12.65
N GLU A 86 -12.91 -22.02 13.18
CA GLU A 86 -13.10 -22.89 14.34
C GLU A 86 -13.14 -22.00 15.57
N GLU A 87 -14.25 -22.05 16.31
CA GLU A 87 -14.31 -21.44 17.63
C GLU A 87 -13.26 -22.09 18.51
N ILE A 88 -12.34 -21.29 19.06
CA ILE A 88 -11.36 -21.78 20.03
C ILE A 88 -12.13 -22.21 21.28
N PRO A 89 -12.11 -23.50 21.68
CA PRO A 89 -12.80 -23.92 22.89
C PRO A 89 -12.04 -23.38 24.10
N TYR A 90 -12.47 -22.22 24.61
CA TYR A 90 -11.94 -21.66 25.85
C TYR A 90 -12.53 -22.43 27.04
N PHE A 91 -11.72 -23.28 27.66
CA PHE A 91 -12.07 -23.98 28.90
C PHE A 91 -11.88 -23.10 30.15
N PHE A 92 -12.30 -21.84 30.11
CA PHE A 92 -12.17 -20.94 31.25
C PHE A 92 -13.54 -20.67 31.87
N SER A 93 -13.88 -21.42 32.94
CA SER A 93 -14.96 -21.05 33.84
C SER A 93 -14.38 -20.20 34.97
N ALA A 94 -13.89 -18.99 34.68
CA ALA A 94 -13.73 -18.02 35.74
C ALA A 94 -15.11 -17.45 36.05
N ALA A 95 -15.62 -17.72 37.25
CA ALA A 95 -16.70 -16.91 37.79
C ALA A 95 -16.17 -15.46 37.82
N GLU A 96 -16.84 -14.55 37.10
CA GLU A 96 -16.54 -13.12 37.19
C GLU A 96 -16.75 -12.70 38.65
N THR A 97 -15.66 -12.51 39.38
CA THR A 97 -15.72 -11.84 40.67
C THR A 97 -15.82 -10.34 40.39
N VAL A 98 -17.05 -9.83 40.40
CA VAL A 98 -17.28 -8.38 40.32
C VAL A 98 -16.79 -7.74 41.62
N ILE A 99 -15.54 -7.27 41.62
CA ILE A 99 -14.99 -6.50 42.74
C ILE A 99 -15.45 -5.04 42.59
N SER A 100 -16.60 -4.72 43.17
CA SER A 100 -17.10 -3.34 43.22
C SER A 100 -16.26 -2.51 44.20
N PHE A 101 -15.47 -1.58 43.68
CA PHE A 101 -14.79 -0.58 44.48
C PHE A 101 -15.75 0.56 44.82
N SER A 102 -16.13 0.70 46.10
CA SER A 102 -17.10 1.72 46.55
C SER A 102 -16.53 3.14 46.70
N GLY A 103 -15.31 3.41 46.20
CA GLY A 103 -14.85 4.80 46.04
C GLY A 103 -14.73 5.61 47.34
N SER A 104 -13.76 5.29 48.21
CA SER A 104 -13.02 6.28 49.02
C SER A 104 -11.82 5.65 49.74
N LEU A 105 -10.75 5.37 48.99
CA LEU A 105 -9.44 5.22 49.64
C LEU A 105 -8.91 6.63 49.91
N TYR A 106 -9.10 7.12 51.12
CA TYR A 106 -8.35 8.25 51.66
C TYR A 106 -6.90 7.81 51.91
N SER A 107 -6.20 7.40 50.85
CA SER A 107 -4.74 7.37 50.87
C SER A 107 -4.32 8.83 51.03
N LEU A 108 -3.82 9.16 52.21
CA LEU A 108 -3.16 10.43 52.49
C LEU A 108 -2.03 10.61 51.47
N ARG A 109 -2.33 11.26 50.33
CA ARG A 109 -1.32 11.75 49.37
C ARG A 109 -0.55 12.95 49.94
N GLY A 110 -0.53 13.10 51.26
CA GLY A 110 0.29 14.08 51.95
C GLY A 110 1.72 13.54 52.05
N PRO A 111 2.73 14.41 51.93
CA PRO A 111 4.10 14.02 52.22
C PRO A 111 4.20 13.47 53.66
N PRO A 112 5.05 12.46 53.92
CA PRO A 112 5.25 11.95 55.28
C PRO A 112 5.66 13.10 56.19
N VAL A 113 4.96 13.25 57.32
CA VAL A 113 5.36 14.20 58.34
C VAL A 113 6.61 13.64 58.98
N ASN A 114 7.77 14.15 58.56
CA ASN A 114 9.02 13.89 59.24
C ASN A 114 8.88 14.46 60.67
N SER A 115 8.67 13.60 61.66
CA SER A 115 8.79 13.96 63.07
C SER A 115 10.27 14.18 63.38
N LEU A 116 10.73 15.42 63.20
CA LEU A 116 11.95 15.91 63.84
C LEU A 116 11.57 16.40 65.24
N SER A 117 11.79 15.53 66.22
CA SER A 117 12.09 15.89 67.62
C SER A 117 12.76 14.69 68.28
#